data_AF-A0A355B8N2-F1
#
_entry.id   AF-A0A355B8N2-F1
#
_cell.length_a   1.000
_cell.length_b   1.000
_cell.length_c   1.000
_cell.angle_alpha   90.00
_cell.angle_beta   90.00
_cell.angle_gamma   90.00
#
_symmetry.space_group_name_H-M   'P 1'
#
loop_
_entity.id
_entity.type
_entity.pdbx_description
1 polymer ?
#
loop_
_entity_poly.entity_id
_entity_poly.type
_entity_poly.pdbx_seq_one_letter_code
_entity_poly.pdbx_strand_id
1 'polypeptide(L)'
;LLELFGLKIVSRDNTTQKPSQYSLNHSDDKIDAMHLQDRLKFLNCHFENRTIKIPPNLSILASMNTSDSSIYYMDSAFKRRWEWEFINIDGQPITESGIAFQTRDEWQTFVGKLNAFIKQNHKYIRGIEDKQIGYWFITDNQIQKASIQNKLMFFLWDSVFNRDKKPLIELLYGDNKTDTLITFGDFAKEVQPFIDKIMEIKS
;
A
#
# COMPACT_ATOMS: atom_id res chain seq x y z
N LEU A 1 8.29 11.68 13.00
CA LEU A 1 8.49 13.00 12.35
C LEU A 1 9.66 12.81 11.38
N LEU A 2 9.50 13.12 10.09
CA LEU A 2 10.63 13.09 9.15
C LEU A 2 11.46 14.36 9.40
N GLU A 3 12.59 14.23 10.10
CA GLU A 3 13.54 15.32 10.25
C GLU A 3 14.41 15.42 8.99
N LEU A 4 14.64 16.63 8.49
CA LEU A 4 15.62 16.85 7.43
C LEU A 4 17.02 16.57 7.97
N PHE A 5 17.60 15.46 7.54
CA PHE A 5 18.94 15.06 7.93
C PHE A 5 19.95 16.13 7.48
N GLY A 6 20.76 16.63 8.41
CA GLY A 6 21.80 17.61 8.14
C GLY A 6 21.38 19.08 8.15
N LEU A 7 20.14 19.39 8.54
CA LEU A 7 19.67 20.77 8.74
C LEU A 7 19.70 21.12 10.23
N LYS A 8 20.69 21.93 10.65
CA LYS A 8 20.71 22.54 12.00
C LYS A 8 20.09 23.93 11.96
N ILE A 9 18.88 24.08 12.50
CA ILE A 9 18.26 25.41 12.65
C ILE A 9 18.91 26.11 13.84
N VAL A 10 19.59 27.22 13.57
CA VAL A 10 20.25 28.08 14.55
C VAL A 10 19.49 29.41 14.62
N SER A 11 18.32 29.44 15.27
CA SER A 11 17.88 30.63 16.00
C SER A 11 16.70 30.34 16.94
N ARG A 12 16.83 30.82 18.18
CA ARG A 12 15.74 31.29 19.04
C ARG A 12 16.33 32.45 19.84
N ASP A 13 16.22 33.65 19.31
CA ASP A 13 16.32 34.87 20.11
C ASP A 13 14.91 35.46 20.10
N ASN A 14 14.13 35.19 21.14
CA ASN A 14 12.73 35.64 21.24
C ASN A 14 12.60 37.19 21.36
N THR A 15 13.72 37.91 21.32
CA THR A 15 13.84 39.36 21.52
C THR A 15 14.26 40.11 20.26
N THR A 16 14.72 39.43 19.21
CA THR A 16 15.08 40.09 17.93
C THR A 16 14.45 39.36 16.76
N GLN A 17 13.86 40.10 15.82
CA GLN A 17 13.33 39.63 14.52
C GLN A 17 14.45 39.08 13.60
N LYS A 18 15.39 38.28 14.11
CA LYS A 18 16.42 37.66 13.29
C LYS A 18 15.87 36.39 12.65
N PRO A 19 15.96 36.26 11.31
CA PRO A 19 15.45 35.09 10.62
C PRO A 19 16.21 33.83 11.05
N SER A 20 15.52 32.70 11.09
CA SER A 20 16.14 31.41 11.38
C SER A 20 17.20 31.06 10.34
N GLN A 21 18.39 30.70 10.78
CA GLN A 21 19.47 30.27 9.88
C GLN A 21 19.58 28.75 9.89
N TYR A 22 20.03 28.17 8.78
CA TYR A 22 20.43 26.77 8.72
C TYR A 22 21.86 26.60 8.22
N SER A 23 22.52 25.54 8.69
CA SER A 23 23.76 25.05 8.09
C SER A 23 23.58 23.59 7.67
N LEU A 24 24.25 23.22 6.58
CA LEU A 24 24.44 21.82 6.20
C LEU A 24 25.53 21.20 7.08
N ASN A 25 25.37 19.94 7.46
CA ASN A 25 26.46 19.22 8.13
C ASN A 25 27.73 19.30 7.28
N HIS A 26 28.84 19.74 7.88
CA HIS A 26 30.15 19.98 7.25
C HIS A 26 30.31 21.30 6.46
N SER A 27 29.38 22.25 6.60
CA SER A 27 29.48 23.61 6.07
C SER A 27 29.42 24.63 7.21
N ASP A 28 30.39 25.55 7.27
CA ASP A 28 30.36 26.70 8.18
C ASP A 28 29.43 27.82 7.65
N ASP A 29 29.02 27.74 6.39
CA ASP A 29 28.08 28.69 5.79
C ASP A 29 26.70 28.57 6.43
N LYS A 30 26.24 29.68 7.01
CA LYS A 30 24.89 29.85 7.55
C LYS A 30 24.04 30.55 6.51
N ILE A 31 23.03 29.85 5.98
CA ILE A 31 22.09 30.39 5.01
C ILE A 31 20.79 30.76 5.73
N ASP A 32 20.16 31.85 5.30
CA ASP A 32 18.84 32.24 5.79
C ASP A 32 17.79 31.19 5.40
N ALA A 33 17.07 30.65 6.39
CA ALA A 33 16.01 29.67 6.15
C ALA A 33 14.87 30.26 5.31
N MET A 34 14.70 31.59 5.26
CA MET A 34 13.72 32.25 4.41
C MET A 34 14.02 32.05 2.92
N HIS A 35 15.30 32.05 2.52
CA HIS A 35 15.70 31.73 1.13
C HIS A 35 15.36 30.29 0.75
N LEU A 36 15.57 29.34 1.66
CA LEU A 36 15.22 27.93 1.44
C LEU A 36 13.69 27.73 1.42
N GLN A 37 12.96 28.42 2.30
CA GLN A 37 11.50 28.41 2.39
C GLN A 37 10.87 28.93 1.09
N ASP A 38 11.40 29.99 0.50
CA ASP A 38 10.94 30.52 -0.79
C ASP A 38 11.24 29.56 -1.93
N ARG A 39 12.46 29.00 -1.97
CA ARG A 39 12.86 28.02 -3.00
C ARG A 39 12.04 26.74 -2.95
N LEU A 40 11.63 26.30 -1.76
CA LEU A 40 10.89 25.05 -1.54
C LEU A 40 9.41 25.28 -1.19
N LYS A 41 8.89 26.48 -1.44
CA LYS A 41 7.48 26.85 -1.17
C LYS A 41 6.49 25.91 -1.86
N PHE A 42 6.84 25.42 -3.04
CA PHE A 42 6.03 24.46 -3.81
C PHE A 42 5.87 23.09 -3.13
N LEU A 43 6.76 22.71 -2.21
CA LEU A 43 6.64 21.48 -1.42
C LEU A 43 5.77 21.66 -0.16
N ASN A 44 5.33 22.89 0.14
CA ASN A 44 4.59 23.23 1.36
C ASN A 44 5.31 22.77 2.67
N CYS A 45 6.65 22.73 2.63
CA CYS A 45 7.49 22.43 3.78
C CYS A 45 7.45 23.61 4.75
N HIS A 46 7.26 23.34 6.04
CA HIS A 46 7.33 24.36 7.09
C HIS A 46 8.64 24.13 7.85
N PHE A 47 9.70 24.86 7.45
CA PHE A 47 11.04 24.64 8.00
C PHE A 47 11.13 25.05 9.47
N GLU A 48 10.39 26.08 9.91
CA GLU A 48 10.31 26.48 11.32
C GLU A 48 9.81 25.34 12.22
N ASN A 49 8.87 24.54 11.72
CA ASN A 49 8.29 23.41 12.44
C ASN A 49 9.03 22.09 12.17
N ARG A 50 10.11 22.10 11.37
CA ARG A 50 10.84 20.90 10.92
C ARG A 50 9.93 19.81 10.36
N THR A 51 8.89 20.21 9.63
CA THR A 51 7.92 19.28 9.04
C THR A 51 7.97 19.32 7.53
N ILE A 52 8.11 18.13 6.94
CA ILE A 52 7.91 17.90 5.51
C ILE A 52 6.52 17.28 5.33
N LYS A 53 5.77 17.79 4.36
CA LYS A 53 4.52 17.19 3.90
C LYS A 53 4.69 16.85 2.42
N ILE A 54 4.19 15.69 2.03
CA ILE A 54 4.09 15.34 0.62
C ILE A 54 2.95 16.19 0.04
N PRO A 55 3.19 17.01 -1.00
CA PRO A 55 2.16 17.88 -1.54
C PRO A 55 1.13 17.06 -2.32
N PRO A 56 -0.16 17.45 -2.29
CA PRO A 56 -1.25 16.63 -2.87
C PRO A 56 -1.19 16.50 -4.40
N ASN A 57 -0.42 17.34 -5.08
CA ASN A 57 -0.19 17.30 -6.52
C ASN A 57 1.08 16.52 -6.93
N LEU A 58 1.76 15.85 -5.99
CA LEU A 58 2.85 14.93 -6.30
C LEU A 58 2.29 13.51 -6.46
N SER A 59 2.39 12.98 -7.67
CA SER A 59 2.12 11.57 -7.96
C SER A 59 3.44 10.85 -8.23
N ILE A 60 3.62 9.68 -7.61
CA ILE A 60 4.78 8.82 -7.84
C ILE A 60 4.30 7.62 -8.63
N LEU A 61 4.83 7.43 -9.83
CA LEU A 61 4.61 6.26 -10.67
C LEU A 61 5.93 5.48 -10.76
N ALA A 62 5.88 4.18 -10.52
CA ALA A 62 7.03 3.30 -10.59
C ALA A 62 6.65 1.97 -11.22
N SER A 63 7.58 1.40 -12.00
CA SER A 63 7.48 0.03 -12.51
C SER A 63 8.41 -0.87 -11.72
N MET A 64 7.98 -2.10 -11.46
CA MET A 64 8.75 -3.09 -10.70
C MET A 64 8.81 -4.41 -11.43
N ASN A 65 10.01 -4.98 -11.57
CA ASN A 65 10.19 -6.30 -12.16
C ASN A 65 10.02 -7.38 -11.09
N THR A 66 8.83 -8.00 -11.00
CA THR A 66 8.50 -9.02 -10.00
C THR A 66 9.34 -10.30 -10.03
N SER A 67 10.17 -10.51 -11.06
CA SER A 67 11.10 -11.65 -11.13
C SER A 67 12.37 -11.46 -10.30
N ASP A 68 12.65 -10.24 -9.83
CA ASP A 68 13.84 -9.95 -9.03
C ASP A 68 13.64 -10.39 -7.56
N SER A 69 14.63 -11.10 -7.01
CA SER A 69 14.59 -11.61 -5.64
C SER A 69 14.66 -10.50 -4.58
N SER A 70 15.14 -9.31 -4.94
CA SER A 70 15.17 -8.14 -4.04
C SER A 70 13.79 -7.69 -3.57
N ILE A 71 12.73 -7.97 -4.35
CA ILE A 71 11.34 -7.57 -4.03
C ILE A 71 10.79 -8.33 -2.84
N TYR A 72 11.27 -9.55 -2.60
CA TYR A 72 10.83 -10.35 -1.45
C TYR A 72 11.24 -9.71 -0.12
N TYR A 73 12.31 -8.91 -0.11
CA TYR A 73 12.80 -8.21 1.08
C TYR A 73 12.20 -6.82 1.25
N MET A 74 11.36 -6.36 0.32
CA MET A 74 10.73 -5.06 0.42
C MET A 74 9.71 -5.04 1.56
N ASP A 75 9.75 -3.96 2.34
CA ASP A 75 8.91 -3.81 3.52
C ASP A 75 7.41 -3.86 3.17
N SER A 76 6.66 -4.60 3.99
CA SER A 76 5.24 -4.82 3.72
C SER A 76 4.40 -3.56 3.99
N ALA A 77 4.80 -2.67 4.89
CA ALA A 77 4.11 -1.40 5.09
C ALA A 77 4.33 -0.45 3.91
N PHE A 78 5.53 -0.49 3.30
CA PHE A 78 5.78 0.21 2.05
C PHE A 78 4.90 -0.31 0.91
N LYS A 79 4.86 -1.63 0.67
CA LYS A 79 4.00 -2.25 -0.37
C LYS A 79 2.53 -1.84 -0.27
N ARG A 80 1.99 -1.72 0.94
CA ARG A 80 0.59 -1.32 1.21
C ARG A 80 0.24 0.12 0.81
N ARG A 81 1.25 1.01 0.63
CA ARG A 81 1.03 2.42 0.27
C ARG A 81 0.89 2.65 -1.23
N TRP A 82 1.18 1.66 -2.04
CA TRP A 82 1.06 1.73 -3.50
C TRP A 82 -0.29 1.20 -3.95
N GLU A 83 -0.85 1.87 -4.97
CA GLU A 83 -1.84 1.24 -5.84
C GLU A 83 -1.07 0.40 -6.86
N TRP A 84 -1.40 -0.87 -6.94
CA TRP A 84 -0.72 -1.82 -7.81
C TRP A 84 -1.54 -1.98 -9.09
N GLU A 85 -0.85 -2.23 -10.20
CA GLU A 85 -1.43 -2.68 -11.46
C GLU A 85 -0.56 -3.83 -11.96
N PHE A 86 -1.14 -5.01 -12.12
CA PHE A 86 -0.39 -6.17 -12.59
C PHE A 86 -0.44 -6.23 -14.11
N ILE A 87 0.73 -6.18 -14.73
CA ILE A 87 0.92 -6.30 -16.17
C ILE A 87 1.32 -7.74 -16.51
N ASN A 88 0.56 -8.38 -17.38
CA ASN A 88 0.83 -9.73 -17.84
C ASN A 88 1.97 -9.77 -18.88
N ILE A 89 2.42 -10.97 -19.25
CA ILE A 89 3.56 -11.18 -20.16
C ILE A 89 3.31 -10.64 -21.58
N ASP A 90 2.05 -10.48 -21.96
CA ASP A 90 1.59 -9.86 -23.22
C ASP A 90 1.58 -8.32 -23.16
N GLY A 91 1.99 -7.73 -22.03
CA GLY A 91 2.05 -6.29 -21.81
C GLY A 91 0.69 -5.66 -21.51
N GLN A 92 -0.36 -6.46 -21.33
CA GLN A 92 -1.69 -5.94 -20.99
C GLN A 92 -1.94 -6.02 -19.48
N PRO A 93 -2.59 -5.00 -18.90
CA PRO A 93 -3.02 -5.07 -17.51
C PRO A 93 -4.09 -6.16 -17.38
N ILE A 94 -3.94 -7.01 -16.36
CA ILE A 94 -5.04 -7.91 -15.99
C ILE A 94 -6.00 -7.07 -15.16
N THR A 95 -7.08 -6.59 -15.79
CA THR A 95 -8.07 -5.77 -15.12
C THR A 95 -9.47 -6.19 -15.55
N GLU A 96 -10.25 -6.68 -14.58
CA GLU A 96 -11.68 -6.91 -14.79
C GLU A 96 -12.45 -5.61 -14.57
N SER A 97 -13.21 -5.21 -15.59
CA SER A 97 -14.08 -4.05 -15.51
C SER A 97 -15.33 -4.35 -14.69
N GLY A 98 -15.76 -3.39 -13.87
CA GLY A 98 -17.04 -3.46 -13.17
C GLY A 98 -16.93 -3.12 -11.69
N ILE A 99 -18.09 -2.92 -11.09
CA ILE A 99 -18.21 -2.56 -9.67
C ILE A 99 -18.30 -3.86 -8.85
N ALA A 100 -17.42 -4.01 -7.87
CA ALA A 100 -17.46 -5.09 -6.89
C ALA A 100 -18.44 -4.78 -5.76
N PHE A 101 -18.39 -3.55 -5.24
CA PHE A 101 -19.26 -3.09 -4.15
C PHE A 101 -19.76 -1.67 -4.44
N GLN A 102 -21.08 -1.47 -4.36
CA GLN A 102 -21.72 -0.18 -4.62
C GLN A 102 -21.54 0.76 -3.43
N THR A 103 -21.47 0.21 -2.22
CA THR A 103 -21.44 0.98 -0.97
C THR A 103 -20.29 0.57 -0.06
N ARG A 104 -19.92 1.46 0.86
CA ARG A 104 -18.91 1.19 1.89
C ARG A 104 -19.35 0.10 2.87
N ASP A 105 -20.64 -0.07 3.10
CA ASP A 105 -21.17 -1.06 4.04
C ASP A 105 -21.05 -2.48 3.46
N GLU A 106 -21.30 -2.65 2.16
CA GLU A 106 -21.03 -3.90 1.45
C GLU A 106 -19.54 -4.27 1.52
N TRP A 107 -18.66 -3.29 1.30
CA TRP A 107 -17.21 -3.48 1.44
C TRP A 107 -16.80 -3.86 2.86
N GLN A 108 -17.33 -3.19 3.89
CA GLN A 108 -17.04 -3.52 5.28
C GLN A 108 -17.51 -4.94 5.65
N THR A 109 -18.67 -5.34 5.15
CA THR A 109 -19.21 -6.70 5.31
C THR A 109 -18.28 -7.73 4.68
N PHE A 110 -17.84 -7.47 3.46
CA PHE A 110 -16.87 -8.30 2.76
C PHE A 110 -15.54 -8.40 3.52
N VAL A 111 -14.99 -7.28 4.00
CA VAL A 111 -13.75 -7.26 4.79
C VAL A 111 -13.90 -8.08 6.08
N GLY A 112 -15.06 -8.00 6.74
CA GLY A 112 -15.35 -8.81 7.92
C GLY A 112 -15.27 -10.32 7.63
N LYS A 113 -15.92 -10.77 6.54
CA LYS A 113 -15.88 -12.17 6.08
C LYS A 113 -14.50 -12.59 5.62
N LEU A 114 -13.77 -11.72 4.92
CA LEU A 114 -12.40 -11.97 4.50
C LEU A 114 -11.47 -12.13 5.70
N ASN A 115 -11.59 -11.29 6.72
CA ASN A 115 -10.81 -11.44 7.95
C ASN A 115 -11.18 -12.71 8.72
N ALA A 116 -12.44 -13.16 8.67
CA ALA A 116 -12.82 -14.47 9.20
C ALA A 116 -12.13 -15.60 8.44
N PHE A 117 -12.11 -15.55 7.11
CA PHE A 117 -11.38 -16.50 6.25
C PHE A 117 -9.88 -16.54 6.56
N ILE A 118 -9.23 -15.38 6.70
CA ILE A 118 -7.82 -15.25 7.07
C ILE A 118 -7.57 -15.90 8.44
N LYS A 119 -8.45 -15.66 9.43
CA LYS A 119 -8.37 -16.27 10.77
C LYS A 119 -8.56 -17.77 10.76
N GLN A 120 -9.49 -18.31 9.98
CA GLN A 120 -9.68 -19.76 9.85
C GLN A 120 -8.43 -20.45 9.28
N ASN A 121 -7.71 -19.76 8.39
CA ASN A 121 -6.50 -20.26 7.74
C ASN A 121 -5.18 -19.86 8.43
N HIS A 122 -5.23 -19.48 9.72
CA HIS A 122 -4.07 -18.99 10.47
C HIS A 122 -2.86 -19.93 10.46
N LYS A 123 -3.06 -21.25 10.28
CA LYS A 123 -1.98 -22.25 10.23
C LYS A 123 -1.04 -22.05 9.05
N TYR A 124 -1.52 -21.43 7.97
CA TYR A 124 -0.75 -21.16 6.74
C TYR A 124 -0.14 -19.75 6.73
N ILE A 125 -0.41 -18.94 7.76
CA ILE A 125 -0.06 -17.51 7.78
C ILE A 125 0.86 -17.23 8.97
N ARG A 126 2.02 -16.62 8.70
CA ARG A 126 2.91 -16.14 9.76
C ARG A 126 2.54 -14.72 10.18
N GLY A 127 2.36 -14.49 11.47
CA GLY A 127 2.09 -13.14 12.01
C GLY A 127 0.72 -12.63 11.60
N ILE A 128 -0.33 -13.41 11.84
CA ILE A 128 -1.70 -13.13 11.37
C ILE A 128 -2.25 -11.77 11.81
N GLU A 129 -1.87 -11.31 13.00
CA GLU A 129 -2.35 -10.03 13.55
C GLU A 129 -2.07 -8.86 12.60
N ASP A 130 -0.89 -8.84 11.99
CA ASP A 130 -0.45 -7.79 11.07
C ASP A 130 -0.99 -7.94 9.64
N LYS A 131 -1.71 -9.04 9.37
CA LYS A 131 -2.16 -9.46 8.02
C LYS A 131 -3.66 -9.31 7.82
N GLN A 132 -4.40 -8.87 8.84
CA GLN A 132 -5.81 -8.55 8.71
C GLN A 132 -6.01 -7.30 7.83
N ILE A 133 -7.13 -7.27 7.12
CA ILE A 133 -7.50 -6.19 6.20
C ILE A 133 -8.30 -5.15 6.97
N GLY A 134 -7.85 -3.91 6.93
CA GLY A 134 -8.61 -2.78 7.47
C GLY A 134 -9.64 -2.26 6.46
N TYR A 135 -10.73 -1.65 6.94
CA TYR A 135 -11.74 -1.07 6.07
C TYR A 135 -11.19 0.00 5.12
N TRP A 136 -10.11 0.68 5.47
CA TRP A 136 -9.46 1.71 4.66
C TRP A 136 -8.36 1.18 3.73
N PHE A 137 -8.22 -0.14 3.60
CA PHE A 137 -7.24 -0.74 2.69
C PHE A 137 -7.48 -0.31 1.24
N ILE A 138 -8.76 -0.21 0.85
CA ILE A 138 -9.21 0.50 -0.34
C ILE A 138 -10.08 1.66 0.15
N THR A 139 -9.78 2.87 -0.32
CA THR A 139 -10.38 4.12 0.17
C THR A 139 -11.54 4.61 -0.68
N ASP A 140 -11.78 4.00 -1.83
CA ASP A 140 -12.86 4.41 -2.74
C ASP A 140 -14.24 4.22 -2.09
N ASN A 141 -15.19 5.10 -2.45
CA ASN A 141 -16.57 5.00 -2.00
C ASN A 141 -17.30 3.84 -2.68
N GLN A 142 -17.09 3.71 -3.99
CA GLN A 142 -17.54 2.59 -4.81
C GLN A 142 -16.31 1.79 -5.21
N ILE A 143 -16.30 0.50 -4.87
CA ILE A 143 -15.12 -0.35 -5.05
C ILE A 143 -15.20 -1.03 -6.41
N GLN A 144 -14.23 -0.79 -7.27
CA GLN A 144 -14.11 -1.47 -8.55
C GLN A 144 -13.48 -2.85 -8.37
N LYS A 145 -13.83 -3.80 -9.25
CA LYS A 145 -13.19 -5.12 -9.32
C LYS A 145 -11.68 -5.00 -9.53
N ALA A 146 -11.25 -4.05 -10.34
CA ALA A 146 -9.84 -3.69 -10.55
C ALA A 146 -9.09 -3.42 -9.23
N SER A 147 -9.70 -2.68 -8.30
CA SER A 147 -9.09 -2.37 -6.99
C SER A 147 -8.98 -3.62 -6.12
N ILE A 148 -9.98 -4.51 -6.16
CA ILE A 148 -9.92 -5.81 -5.47
C ILE A 148 -8.80 -6.68 -6.06
N GLN A 149 -8.79 -6.80 -7.38
CA GLN A 149 -7.87 -7.63 -8.13
C GLN A 149 -6.41 -7.19 -7.94
N ASN A 150 -6.10 -5.94 -8.28
CA ASN A 150 -4.71 -5.52 -8.33
C ASN A 150 -4.14 -5.17 -6.96
N LYS A 151 -4.97 -4.71 -6.00
CA LYS A 151 -4.49 -4.33 -4.68
C LYS A 151 -4.72 -5.41 -3.63
N LEU A 152 -5.97 -5.82 -3.43
CA LEU A 152 -6.32 -6.73 -2.33
C LEU A 152 -5.84 -8.15 -2.61
N MET A 153 -6.19 -8.71 -3.77
CA MET A 153 -5.79 -10.07 -4.12
C MET A 153 -4.27 -10.19 -4.26
N PHE A 154 -3.60 -9.15 -4.77
CA PHE A 154 -2.14 -9.10 -4.79
C PHE A 154 -1.56 -9.13 -3.36
N PHE A 155 -2.10 -8.35 -2.43
CA PHE A 155 -1.67 -8.39 -1.03
C PHE A 155 -1.92 -9.77 -0.39
N LEU A 156 -3.06 -10.40 -0.66
CA LEU A 156 -3.33 -11.76 -0.19
C LEU A 156 -2.29 -12.75 -0.75
N TRP A 157 -1.96 -12.65 -2.03
CA TRP A 157 -1.00 -13.51 -2.71
C TRP A 157 0.44 -13.33 -2.23
N ASP A 158 0.94 -12.09 -2.23
CA ASP A 158 2.34 -11.74 -1.95
C ASP A 158 2.65 -11.64 -0.46
N SER A 159 1.68 -11.21 0.36
CA SER A 159 1.93 -10.88 1.77
C SER A 159 1.23 -11.79 2.76
N VAL A 160 0.02 -12.28 2.51
CA VAL A 160 -0.73 -13.10 3.48
C VAL A 160 -0.43 -14.59 3.29
N PHE A 161 -0.69 -15.10 2.09
CA PHE A 161 -0.53 -16.50 1.70
C PHE A 161 0.78 -16.72 0.94
N ASN A 162 1.84 -16.00 1.31
CA ASN A 162 3.07 -15.96 0.54
C ASN A 162 3.81 -17.32 0.48
N ARG A 163 3.71 -18.13 1.53
CA ARG A 163 4.33 -19.46 1.64
C ARG A 163 3.49 -20.58 1.03
N ASP A 164 2.19 -20.53 1.24
CA ASP A 164 1.28 -21.61 0.84
C ASP A 164 -0.03 -21.02 0.30
N LYS A 165 -0.35 -21.37 -0.95
CA LYS A 165 -1.55 -20.90 -1.68
C LYS A 165 -2.75 -21.83 -1.48
N LYS A 166 -2.58 -22.95 -0.77
CA LYS A 166 -3.63 -23.94 -0.52
C LYS A 166 -4.95 -23.33 -0.01
N PRO A 167 -4.96 -22.38 0.95
CA PRO A 167 -6.21 -21.74 1.37
C PRO A 167 -7.00 -21.07 0.24
N LEU A 168 -6.31 -20.42 -0.71
CA LEU A 168 -6.95 -19.75 -1.85
C LEU A 168 -7.46 -20.78 -2.87
N ILE A 169 -6.71 -21.86 -3.07
CA ILE A 169 -7.10 -22.97 -3.94
C ILE A 169 -8.35 -23.66 -3.38
N GLU A 170 -8.36 -24.00 -2.09
CA GLU A 170 -9.51 -24.62 -1.42
C GLU A 170 -10.74 -23.71 -1.47
N LEU A 171 -10.57 -22.40 -1.26
CA LEU A 171 -11.66 -21.43 -1.35
C LEU A 171 -12.32 -21.41 -2.75
N LEU A 172 -11.51 -21.42 -3.80
CA LEU A 172 -12.00 -21.25 -5.17
C LEU A 172 -12.45 -22.57 -5.82
N TYR A 173 -11.78 -23.68 -5.50
CA TYR A 173 -11.91 -24.94 -6.24
C TYR A 173 -12.22 -26.16 -5.37
N GLY A 174 -12.15 -26.04 -4.04
CA GLY A 174 -12.30 -27.15 -3.10
C GLY A 174 -11.07 -28.06 -3.01
N ASP A 175 -11.16 -29.09 -2.16
CA ASP A 175 -10.02 -29.91 -1.70
C ASP A 175 -9.36 -30.80 -2.77
N ASN A 176 -9.97 -30.94 -3.95
CA ASN A 176 -9.59 -31.95 -4.95
C ASN A 176 -8.85 -31.40 -6.19
N LYS A 177 -8.42 -30.13 -6.18
CA LYS A 177 -7.65 -29.54 -7.28
C LYS A 177 -6.32 -28.97 -6.81
N THR A 178 -5.25 -29.75 -6.92
CA THR A 178 -3.88 -29.25 -6.86
C THR A 178 -3.49 -28.71 -8.25
N ASP A 179 -2.75 -27.60 -8.32
CA ASP A 179 -2.16 -26.99 -9.54
C ASP A 179 -3.02 -26.05 -10.41
N THR A 180 -4.11 -25.47 -9.90
CA THR A 180 -4.92 -24.49 -10.66
C THR A 180 -4.50 -23.03 -10.47
N LEU A 181 -3.84 -22.68 -9.36
CA LEU A 181 -3.34 -21.32 -9.08
C LEU A 181 -1.82 -21.32 -9.01
N ILE A 182 -1.18 -21.25 -10.17
CA ILE A 182 0.28 -21.27 -10.29
C ILE A 182 0.84 -19.86 -10.19
N THR A 183 0.22 -18.92 -10.90
CA THR A 183 0.65 -17.52 -10.97
C THR A 183 -0.37 -16.58 -10.33
N PHE A 184 0.08 -15.38 -9.98
CA PHE A 184 -0.86 -14.33 -9.59
C PHE A 184 -1.86 -14.00 -10.70
N GLY A 185 -1.46 -14.09 -11.96
CA GLY A 185 -2.36 -13.87 -13.10
C GLY A 185 -3.53 -14.86 -13.14
N ASP A 186 -3.30 -16.11 -12.72
CA ASP A 186 -4.37 -17.11 -12.59
C ASP A 186 -5.34 -16.71 -11.47
N PHE A 187 -4.80 -16.25 -10.33
CA PHE A 187 -5.62 -15.78 -9.23
C PHE A 187 -6.42 -14.53 -9.59
N ALA A 188 -5.78 -13.56 -10.23
CA ALA A 188 -6.39 -12.30 -10.60
C ALA A 188 -7.61 -12.48 -11.50
N LYS A 189 -7.61 -13.48 -12.41
CA LYS A 189 -8.76 -13.79 -13.28
C LYS A 189 -9.98 -14.28 -12.51
N GLU A 190 -9.80 -14.80 -11.30
CA GLU A 190 -10.85 -15.33 -10.45
C GLU A 190 -11.44 -14.28 -9.49
N VAL A 191 -11.33 -12.98 -9.81
CA VAL A 191 -11.80 -11.91 -8.89
C VAL A 191 -13.29 -12.00 -8.58
N GLN A 192 -14.15 -12.28 -9.56
CA GLN A 192 -15.57 -12.44 -9.32
C GLN A 192 -15.88 -13.70 -8.48
N PRO A 193 -15.44 -14.91 -8.86
CA PRO A 193 -15.59 -16.11 -8.02
C PRO A 193 -15.02 -15.94 -6.61
N PHE A 194 -13.89 -15.26 -6.46
CA PHE A 194 -13.28 -14.96 -5.17
C PHE A 194 -14.21 -14.11 -4.30
N ILE A 195 -14.76 -13.02 -4.85
CA ILE A 195 -15.70 -12.16 -4.14
C ILE A 195 -16.91 -12.97 -3.68
N ASP A 196 -17.51 -13.75 -4.58
CA ASP A 196 -18.71 -14.54 -4.30
C ASP A 196 -18.45 -15.57 -3.19
N LYS A 197 -17.32 -16.29 -3.27
CA LYS A 197 -16.95 -17.31 -2.28
C LYS A 197 -16.69 -16.72 -0.90
N ILE A 198 -16.02 -15.57 -0.80
CA ILE A 198 -15.85 -14.89 0.48
C ILE A 198 -17.21 -14.43 1.03
N MET A 199 -18.12 -13.95 0.17
CA MET A 199 -19.45 -13.53 0.59
C MET A 199 -20.35 -14.70 1.03
N GLU A 200 -20.10 -15.92 0.57
CA GLU A 200 -20.78 -17.15 1.03
C GLU A 200 -20.34 -17.61 2.42
N ILE A 201 -19.18 -17.14 2.93
CA ILE A 201 -18.68 -17.53 4.25
C ILE A 201 -19.64 -17.03 5.34
N LYS A 202 -20.13 -17.97 6.15
CA LYS A 202 -20.98 -17.67 7.30
C LYS A 202 -20.15 -16.92 8.35
N SER A 203 -20.68 -15.79 8.80
CA SER A 203 -20.11 -14.95 9.86
C SER A 203 -20.17 -15.63 11.22
#